data_AF-A0A4V5UKK2-F1
#
_entry.id   AF-A0A4V5UKK2-F1
#
_cell.length_a   1.000
_cell.length_b   1.000
_cell.length_c   1.000
_cell.angle_alpha   90.00
_cell.angle_beta   90.00
_cell.angle_gamma   90.00
#
_symmetry.space_group_name_H-M   'P 1'
#
loop_
_entity.id
_entity.type
_entity.pdbx_description
1 polymer ?
#
loop_
_entity_poly.entity_id
_entity_poly.type
_entity_poly.pdbx_seq_one_letter_code
_entity_poly.pdbx_strand_id
1 'polypeptide(L)'
;MSEFKREDRYIIIKRSDLKKVPVAYRSALVDPMFSLLSHLPRREFVVVEHDWPEYHLVWAMIEHRMAGKPVPDFDLWRRADALQALLTAADERADSFDRLYTSSLDERDQLQQRADVLEGLLLQTNELLYAIQGDPGAVPSSSIDSMRGRVFEALKRDRSTSVLHPQNL
;
A
#
# COMPACT_ATOMS: atom_id res chain seq x y z
N MET A 1 -7.09 -39.32 -27.99
CA MET A 1 -6.31 -38.85 -26.83
C MET A 1 -7.25 -38.80 -25.64
N SER A 2 -6.86 -39.37 -24.50
CA SER A 2 -7.65 -39.31 -23.27
C SER A 2 -7.66 -37.88 -22.71
N GLU A 3 -8.77 -37.49 -22.08
CA GLU A 3 -8.89 -36.23 -21.33
C GLU A 3 -7.80 -36.14 -20.25
N PHE A 4 -7.13 -35.00 -20.14
CA PHE A 4 -6.12 -34.78 -19.10
C PHE A 4 -6.82 -34.71 -17.73
N LYS A 5 -6.55 -35.68 -16.86
CA LYS A 5 -7.09 -35.72 -15.49
C LYS A 5 -5.96 -35.75 -14.48
N ARG A 6 -6.13 -34.99 -13.41
CA ARG A 6 -5.25 -35.06 -12.25
C ARG A 6 -5.60 -36.31 -11.46
N GLU A 7 -4.62 -37.18 -11.28
CA GLU A 7 -4.78 -38.45 -10.57
C GLU A 7 -3.97 -38.41 -9.27
N ASP A 8 -4.57 -38.87 -8.19
CA ASP A 8 -3.86 -39.07 -6.91
C ASP A 8 -3.13 -40.42 -6.93
N ARG A 9 -1.92 -40.44 -7.49
CA ARG A 9 -1.15 -41.67 -7.73
C ARG A 9 -0.01 -41.90 -6.74
N TYR A 10 0.46 -40.84 -6.11
CA TYR A 10 1.72 -40.87 -5.37
C TYR A 10 1.57 -40.09 -4.07
N ILE A 11 2.04 -40.70 -2.99
CA ILE A 11 2.26 -40.00 -1.72
C ILE A 11 3.71 -39.52 -1.72
N ILE A 12 3.91 -38.21 -1.63
CA ILE A 12 5.23 -37.60 -1.50
C ILE A 12 5.42 -37.21 -0.05
N ILE A 13 6.47 -37.74 0.59
CA ILE A 13 6.83 -37.39 1.98
C ILE A 13 8.22 -36.78 1.97
N LYS A 14 8.36 -35.53 2.45
CA LYS A 14 9.68 -34.91 2.59
C LYS A 14 10.49 -35.64 3.65
N ARG A 15 11.80 -35.80 3.42
CA ARG A 15 12.71 -36.44 4.40
C ARG A 15 12.77 -35.69 5.73
N SER A 16 12.56 -34.37 5.72
CA SER A 16 12.46 -33.53 6.93
C SER A 16 11.22 -33.84 7.76
N ASP A 17 10.10 -34.18 7.12
CA ASP A 17 8.84 -34.49 7.82
C ASP A 17 8.86 -35.90 8.41
N LEU A 18 9.57 -36.85 7.78
CA LEU A 18 9.84 -38.17 8.37
C LEU A 18 10.55 -38.07 9.73
N LYS A 19 11.36 -37.03 9.96
CA LYS A 19 12.00 -36.81 11.28
C LYS A 19 11.00 -36.41 12.36
N LYS A 20 9.87 -35.80 11.99
CA LYS A 20 8.84 -35.35 12.93
C LYS A 20 7.90 -36.49 13.36
N VAL A 21 7.95 -37.64 12.67
CA VAL A 21 7.12 -38.81 12.99
C VAL A 21 7.44 -39.32 14.41
N PRO A 22 6.42 -39.52 15.27
CA PRO A 22 6.62 -40.02 16.62
C PRO A 22 7.33 -41.37 16.63
N VAL A 23 8.17 -41.60 17.64
CA VAL A 23 9.03 -42.79 17.76
C VAL A 23 8.23 -44.10 17.65
N ALA A 24 7.01 -44.13 18.20
CA ALA A 24 6.11 -45.29 18.15
C ALA A 24 5.77 -45.76 16.72
N TYR A 25 5.79 -44.87 15.73
CA TYR A 25 5.46 -45.18 14.33
C TYR A 25 6.69 -45.37 13.44
N ARG A 26 7.90 -45.05 13.94
CA ARG A 26 9.13 -45.11 13.11
C ARG A 26 9.49 -46.54 12.71
N SER A 27 9.48 -47.47 13.65
CA SER A 27 9.82 -48.88 13.38
C SER A 27 8.78 -49.58 12.51
N ALA A 28 7.50 -49.18 12.60
CA ALA A 28 6.42 -49.79 11.84
C ALA A 28 6.26 -49.24 10.42
N LEU A 29 6.68 -47.99 10.17
CA LEU A 29 6.44 -47.30 8.90
C LEU A 29 7.72 -46.86 8.20
N VAL A 30 8.66 -46.24 8.93
CA VAL A 30 9.84 -45.62 8.33
C VAL A 30 10.90 -46.65 7.97
N ASP A 31 11.24 -47.55 8.88
CA ASP A 31 12.29 -48.56 8.65
C ASP A 31 11.94 -49.55 7.52
N PRO A 32 10.70 -50.09 7.44
CA PRO A 32 10.31 -50.97 6.33
C PRO A 32 10.32 -50.25 4.97
N MET A 33 9.94 -48.96 4.93
CA MET A 33 9.98 -48.18 3.69
C MET A 33 11.39 -48.07 3.14
N PHE A 34 12.40 -47.80 3.99
CA PHE A 34 13.79 -47.73 3.54
C PHE A 34 14.31 -49.08 3.03
N SER A 35 13.89 -50.19 3.66
CA SER A 35 14.24 -51.53 3.19
C SER A 35 13.62 -51.86 1.82
N LEU A 36 12.43 -51.35 1.51
CA LEU A 36 11.79 -51.58 0.22
C LEU A 36 12.46 -50.81 -0.93
N LEU A 37 13.12 -49.68 -0.66
CA LEU A 37 13.76 -48.87 -1.70
C LEU A 37 14.84 -49.63 -2.48
N SER A 38 15.51 -50.63 -1.89
CA SER A 38 16.49 -51.46 -2.59
C SER A 38 15.87 -52.47 -3.56
N HIS A 39 14.57 -52.75 -3.42
CA HIS A 39 13.85 -53.73 -4.25
C HIS A 39 12.97 -53.07 -5.31
N LEU A 40 12.83 -51.75 -5.29
CA LEU A 40 12.00 -51.00 -6.22
C LEU A 40 12.85 -50.36 -7.33
N PRO A 41 12.31 -50.24 -8.55
CA PRO A 41 13.00 -49.56 -9.63
C PRO A 41 13.19 -48.07 -9.30
N ARG A 42 14.40 -47.56 -9.54
CA ARG A 42 14.67 -46.12 -9.42
C ARG A 42 13.91 -45.36 -10.51
N ARG A 43 13.25 -44.29 -10.10
CA ARG A 43 12.56 -43.35 -10.98
C ARG A 43 12.97 -41.95 -10.57
N GLU A 44 13.16 -41.09 -11.56
CA GLU A 44 13.47 -39.68 -11.35
C GLU A 44 12.19 -38.87 -11.54
N PHE A 45 11.96 -37.94 -10.62
CA PHE A 45 10.78 -37.08 -10.63
C PHE A 45 11.20 -35.66 -10.32
N VAL A 46 10.56 -34.70 -11.00
CA VAL A 46 10.57 -33.31 -10.59
C VAL A 46 9.36 -33.09 -9.71
N VAL A 47 9.58 -32.61 -8.48
CA VAL A 47 8.53 -32.27 -7.54
C VAL A 47 8.43 -30.75 -7.50
N VAL A 48 7.23 -30.23 -7.72
CA VAL A 48 6.93 -28.79 -7.61
C VAL A 48 5.92 -28.64 -6.49
N GLU A 49 6.28 -27.86 -5.47
CA GLU A 49 5.41 -27.62 -4.33
C GLU A 49 4.29 -26.65 -4.68
N HIS A 50 3.15 -26.76 -4.01
CA HIS A 50 1.97 -25.94 -4.31
C HIS A 50 2.19 -24.44 -4.04
N ASP A 51 3.02 -24.11 -3.06
CA ASP A 51 3.37 -22.74 -2.66
C ASP A 51 4.44 -22.11 -3.55
N TRP A 52 5.00 -22.86 -4.50
CA TRP A 52 5.97 -22.32 -5.44
C TRP A 52 5.26 -21.62 -6.61
N PRO A 53 5.79 -20.48 -7.10
CA PRO A 53 5.19 -19.76 -8.22
C PRO A 53 5.13 -20.61 -9.50
N GLU A 54 6.02 -21.58 -9.67
CA GLU A 54 6.05 -22.47 -10.83
C GLU A 54 4.94 -23.54 -10.83
N TYR A 55 4.22 -23.75 -9.71
CA TYR A 55 3.25 -24.84 -9.57
C TYR A 55 2.19 -24.86 -10.68
N HIS A 56 1.49 -23.74 -10.85
CA HIS A 56 0.43 -23.62 -11.85
C HIS A 56 0.98 -23.66 -13.28
N LEU A 57 2.16 -23.10 -13.47
CA LEU A 57 2.84 -23.03 -14.76
C LEU A 57 3.24 -24.42 -15.26
N VAL A 58 3.81 -25.25 -14.38
CA VAL A 58 4.18 -26.64 -14.70
C VAL A 58 2.94 -27.47 -15.04
N TRP A 59 1.83 -27.27 -14.32
CA TRP A 59 0.56 -27.92 -14.68
C TRP A 59 0.08 -27.53 -16.08
N ALA A 60 0.05 -26.24 -16.40
CA ALA A 60 -0.37 -25.75 -17.72
C ALA A 60 0.51 -26.31 -18.84
N MET A 61 1.83 -26.40 -18.61
CA MET A 61 2.77 -27.02 -19.55
C MET A 61 2.43 -28.50 -19.81
N ILE A 62 2.19 -29.27 -18.76
CA ILE A 62 1.87 -30.70 -18.89
C ILE A 62 0.53 -30.87 -19.61
N GLU A 63 -0.48 -30.07 -19.27
CA GLU A 63 -1.79 -30.08 -19.91
C GLU A 63 -1.69 -29.75 -21.41
N HIS A 64 -0.97 -28.70 -21.77
CA HIS A 64 -0.73 -28.32 -23.17
C HIS A 64 -0.02 -29.44 -23.94
N ARG A 65 1.04 -30.02 -23.34
CA ARG A 65 1.76 -31.15 -23.93
C ARG A 65 0.85 -32.35 -24.17
N MET A 66 0.03 -32.72 -23.19
CA MET A 66 -0.91 -33.85 -23.30
C MET A 66 -2.02 -33.58 -24.32
N ALA A 67 -2.40 -32.31 -24.50
CA ALA A 67 -3.35 -31.87 -25.52
C ALA A 67 -2.73 -31.67 -26.92
N GLY A 68 -1.41 -31.86 -27.09
CA GLY A 68 -0.70 -31.61 -28.35
C GLY A 68 -0.63 -30.12 -28.74
N LYS A 69 -0.83 -29.22 -27.78
CA LYS A 69 -0.75 -27.76 -27.95
C LYS A 69 0.69 -27.27 -27.73
N PRO A 70 1.08 -26.12 -28.33
CA PRO A 70 2.36 -25.50 -28.01
C PRO A 70 2.42 -25.16 -26.51
N VAL A 71 3.59 -25.38 -25.91
CA VAL A 71 3.84 -25.05 -24.51
C VAL A 71 3.77 -23.52 -24.34
N PRO A 72 3.10 -23.01 -23.29
CA PRO A 72 3.04 -21.57 -23.01
C PRO A 72 4.44 -20.95 -22.88
N ASP A 73 4.60 -19.71 -23.32
CA ASP A 73 5.85 -18.96 -23.13
C ASP A 73 5.98 -18.52 -21.66
N PHE A 74 7.00 -19.06 -20.99
CA PHE A 74 7.30 -18.82 -19.58
C PHE A 74 7.71 -17.38 -19.29
N ASP A 75 8.37 -16.73 -20.25
CA ASP A 75 8.83 -15.35 -20.09
C ASP A 75 7.65 -14.39 -20.10
N LEU A 76 6.60 -14.68 -20.86
CA LEU A 76 5.37 -13.89 -20.86
C LEU A 76 4.66 -13.96 -19.51
N TRP A 77 4.60 -15.13 -18.89
CA TRP A 77 3.95 -15.30 -17.59
C TRP A 77 4.70 -14.58 -16.47
N ARG A 78 6.03 -14.71 -16.42
CA ARG A 78 6.86 -13.96 -15.47
C ARG A 78 6.74 -12.45 -15.66
N ARG A 79 6.66 -11.99 -16.91
CA ARG A 79 6.44 -10.58 -17.23
C ARG A 79 5.05 -10.09 -16.82
N ALA A 80 4.02 -10.93 -16.89
CA ALA A 80 2.67 -10.58 -16.46
C ALA A 80 2.62 -10.28 -14.96
N ASP A 81 3.24 -11.12 -14.13
CA ASP A 81 3.31 -10.88 -12.68
C ASP A 81 4.09 -9.60 -12.34
N ALA A 82 5.24 -9.41 -13.00
CA ALA A 82 6.04 -8.19 -12.85
C ALA A 82 5.26 -6.93 -13.29
N LEU A 83 4.49 -7.02 -14.37
CA LEU A 83 3.65 -5.94 -14.85
C LEU A 83 2.50 -5.64 -13.87
N GLN A 84 1.88 -6.67 -13.30
CA GLN A 84 0.83 -6.52 -12.31
C GLN A 84 1.35 -5.82 -11.04
N ALA A 85 2.55 -6.18 -10.59
CA ALA A 85 3.21 -5.51 -9.48
C ALA A 85 3.50 -4.03 -9.80
N LEU A 86 3.96 -3.74 -11.02
CA LEU A 86 4.22 -2.37 -11.47
C LEU A 86 2.94 -1.52 -11.56
N LEU A 87 1.85 -2.09 -12.05
CA LEU A 87 0.54 -1.42 -12.10
C LEU A 87 0.03 -1.10 -10.70
N THR A 88 0.11 -2.06 -9.79
CA THR A 88 -0.28 -1.85 -8.38
C THR A 88 0.53 -0.72 -7.74
N ALA A 89 1.86 -0.73 -7.94
CA ALA A 89 2.73 0.33 -7.43
C ALA A 89 2.54 1.68 -8.13
N ALA A 90 1.96 1.72 -9.33
CA ALA A 90 1.59 2.95 -10.02
C ALA A 90 0.28 3.52 -9.47
N ASP A 91 -0.71 2.67 -9.22
CA ASP A 91 -1.99 3.06 -8.59
C ASP A 91 -1.75 3.63 -7.18
N GLU A 92 -0.93 2.96 -6.36
CA GLU A 92 -0.57 3.47 -5.03
C GLU A 92 0.11 4.84 -5.08
N ARG A 93 0.96 5.08 -6.09
CA ARG A 93 1.59 6.39 -6.32
C ARG A 93 0.58 7.44 -6.76
N ALA A 94 -0.38 7.08 -7.61
CA ALA A 94 -1.44 7.98 -8.03
C ALA A 94 -2.31 8.39 -6.84
N ASP A 95 -2.71 7.43 -6.00
CA ASP A 95 -3.46 7.69 -4.78
C ASP A 95 -2.70 8.60 -3.80
N SER A 96 -1.39 8.37 -3.64
CA SER A 96 -0.54 9.21 -2.80
C SER A 96 -0.45 10.64 -3.34
N PHE A 97 -0.29 10.79 -4.66
CA PHE A 97 -0.26 12.09 -5.31
C PHE A 97 -1.58 12.85 -5.15
N ASP A 98 -2.71 12.16 -5.33
CA ASP A 98 -4.04 12.77 -5.18
C ASP A 98 -4.23 13.34 -3.76
N ARG A 99 -3.88 12.57 -2.73
CA ARG A 99 -3.92 13.03 -1.33
C ARG A 99 -3.05 14.27 -1.09
N LEU A 100 -1.82 14.27 -1.61
CA LEU A 100 -0.91 15.41 -1.47
C LEU A 100 -1.45 16.65 -2.21
N TYR A 101 -2.04 16.44 -3.38
CA TYR A 101 -2.64 17.51 -4.16
C TYR A 101 -3.83 18.13 -3.42
N THR A 102 -4.74 17.31 -2.87
CA THR A 102 -5.86 17.81 -2.04
C THR A 102 -5.36 18.57 -0.83
N SER A 103 -4.38 18.04 -0.09
CA SER A 103 -3.77 18.75 1.05
C SER A 103 -3.19 20.11 0.65
N SER A 104 -2.53 20.17 -0.51
CA SER A 104 -1.95 21.42 -1.03
C SER A 104 -3.03 22.44 -1.42
N LEU A 105 -4.19 21.99 -1.90
CA LEU A 105 -5.33 22.87 -2.18
C LEU A 105 -5.91 23.42 -0.87
N ASP A 106 -6.10 22.58 0.15
CA ASP A 106 -6.58 23.01 1.46
C ASP A 106 -5.62 24.05 2.10
N GLU A 107 -4.32 23.83 2.00
CA GLU A 107 -3.30 24.78 2.47
C GLU A 107 -3.39 26.13 1.73
N ARG A 108 -3.59 26.09 0.41
CA ARG A 108 -3.77 27.31 -0.39
C ARG A 108 -5.01 28.08 0.02
N ASP A 109 -6.13 27.39 0.25
CA ASP A 109 -7.38 28.03 0.68
C ASP A 109 -7.24 28.67 2.07
N GLN A 110 -6.53 28.00 2.99
CA GLN A 110 -6.21 28.58 4.30
C GLN A 110 -5.33 29.82 4.20
N LEU A 111 -4.32 29.80 3.33
CA LEU A 111 -3.45 30.96 3.09
C LEU A 111 -4.23 32.12 2.48
N GLN A 112 -5.15 31.84 1.56
CA GLN A 112 -6.00 32.88 0.96
C GLN A 112 -6.90 33.53 2.01
N GLN A 113 -7.56 32.72 2.86
CA GLN A 113 -8.38 33.25 3.95
C GLN A 113 -7.58 34.16 4.91
N ARG A 114 -6.31 33.81 5.18
CA ARG A 114 -5.42 34.65 5.99
C ARG A 114 -5.09 35.96 5.30
N ALA A 115 -4.80 35.93 4.00
CA ALA A 115 -4.52 37.12 3.21
C ALA A 115 -5.71 38.10 3.23
N ASP A 116 -6.92 37.59 3.04
CA ASP A 116 -8.15 38.41 3.05
C ASP A 116 -8.37 39.09 4.41
N VAL A 117 -8.10 38.38 5.52
CA VAL A 117 -8.18 38.96 6.87
C VAL A 117 -7.15 40.06 7.07
N LEU A 118 -5.90 39.86 6.62
CA LEU A 118 -4.83 40.85 6.72
C LEU A 118 -5.16 42.11 5.90
N GLU A 119 -5.69 41.94 4.69
CA GLU A 119 -6.13 43.06 3.84
C GLU A 119 -7.23 43.87 4.54
N GLY A 120 -8.24 43.20 5.11
CA GLY A 120 -9.30 43.87 5.88
C GLY A 120 -8.76 44.66 7.09
N LEU A 121 -7.76 44.12 7.79
CA LEU A 121 -7.12 44.81 8.91
C LEU A 121 -6.30 46.03 8.46
N LEU A 122 -5.58 45.92 7.33
CA LEU A 122 -4.82 47.02 6.77
C LEU A 122 -5.72 48.18 6.33
N LEU A 123 -6.83 47.89 5.66
CA LEU A 123 -7.83 48.89 5.28
C LEU A 123 -8.38 49.62 6.49
N GLN A 124 -8.78 48.89 7.54
CA GLN A 124 -9.28 49.49 8.77
C GLN A 124 -8.21 50.34 9.50
N THR A 125 -6.95 49.90 9.49
CA THR A 125 -5.84 50.68 10.06
C THR A 125 -5.66 52.00 9.32
N ASN A 126 -5.72 51.97 7.99
CA ASN A 126 -5.62 53.17 7.16
C ASN A 126 -6.78 54.14 7.45
N GLU A 127 -8.02 53.66 7.60
CA GLU A 127 -9.17 54.51 7.97
C GLU A 127 -8.94 55.21 9.32
N LEU A 128 -8.44 54.50 10.33
CA LEU A 128 -8.13 55.08 11.63
C LEU A 128 -7.00 56.13 11.54
N LEU A 129 -5.96 55.87 10.74
CA LEU A 129 -4.88 56.83 10.52
C LEU A 129 -5.40 58.12 9.88
N TYR A 130 -6.26 58.03 8.86
CA TYR A 130 -6.90 59.20 8.26
C TYR A 130 -7.76 59.96 9.28
N ALA A 131 -8.51 59.26 10.13
CA ALA A 131 -9.32 59.89 11.17
C ALA A 131 -8.46 60.66 12.18
N ILE A 132 -7.33 60.08 12.62
CA ILE A 132 -6.38 60.73 13.55
C ILE A 132 -5.71 61.96 12.91
N GLN A 133 -5.39 61.90 11.61
CA GLN A 133 -4.78 63.01 10.88
C GLN A 133 -5.79 64.15 10.58
N GLY A 134 -7.08 63.85 10.47
CA GLY A 134 -8.15 64.83 10.25
C GLY A 134 -8.62 65.54 11.53
N ASP A 135 -8.77 64.81 12.64
CA ASP A 135 -9.03 65.34 13.99
C ASP A 135 -8.59 64.30 15.06
N PRO A 136 -7.49 64.55 15.82
CA PRO A 136 -6.94 63.60 16.77
C PRO A 136 -7.88 63.15 17.90
N GLY A 137 -8.95 63.92 18.17
CA GLY A 137 -9.93 63.61 19.22
C GLY A 137 -11.12 62.76 18.76
N ALA A 138 -11.24 62.46 17.47
CA ALA A 138 -12.47 61.91 16.88
C ALA A 138 -12.55 60.38 16.81
N VAL A 139 -11.47 59.64 17.12
CA VAL A 139 -11.50 58.16 17.04
C VAL A 139 -12.16 57.55 18.29
N PRO A 140 -13.32 56.89 18.16
CA PRO A 140 -14.00 56.27 19.29
C PRO A 140 -13.22 55.06 19.83
N SER A 141 -13.10 54.91 21.16
CA SER A 141 -12.46 53.75 21.81
C SER A 141 -13.05 52.40 21.36
N SER A 142 -14.34 52.38 21.01
CA SER A 142 -15.03 51.19 20.48
C SER A 142 -14.47 50.70 19.15
N SER A 143 -13.91 51.60 18.32
CA SER A 143 -13.27 51.24 17.06
C SER A 143 -11.92 50.56 17.29
N ILE A 144 -11.15 51.02 18.28
CA ILE A 144 -9.87 50.43 18.70
C ILE A 144 -10.11 49.05 19.34
N ASP A 145 -11.12 48.93 20.21
CA ASP A 145 -11.46 47.66 20.85
C ASP A 145 -12.00 46.62 19.86
N SER A 146 -12.81 47.06 18.88
CA SER A 146 -13.28 46.20 17.79
C SER A 146 -12.14 45.68 16.92
N MET A 147 -11.09 46.48 16.71
CA MET A 147 -9.90 46.08 15.96
C MET A 147 -9.06 45.08 16.75
N ARG A 148 -8.84 45.31 18.06
CA ARG A 148 -8.17 44.35 18.96
C ARG A 148 -8.91 43.01 19.02
N GLY A 149 -10.25 43.03 19.12
CA GLY A 149 -11.08 41.82 19.12
C GLY A 149 -10.90 40.98 17.86
N ARG A 150 -10.90 41.62 16.67
CA ARG A 150 -10.68 40.94 15.38
C ARG A 150 -9.28 40.33 15.26
N VAL A 151 -8.24 41.07 15.67
CA VAL A 151 -6.85 40.57 15.69
C VAL A 151 -6.72 39.38 16.64
N PHE A 152 -7.33 39.45 17.81
CA PHE A 152 -7.29 38.37 18.80
C PHE A 152 -7.98 37.09 18.30
N GLU A 153 -9.16 37.21 17.67
CA GLU A 153 -9.86 36.06 17.07
C GLU A 153 -9.10 35.46 15.88
N ALA A 154 -8.44 36.29 15.06
CA ALA A 154 -7.59 35.80 13.98
C ALA A 154 -6.38 34.99 14.51
N LEU A 155 -5.70 35.48 15.56
CA LEU A 155 -4.57 34.79 16.19
C LEU A 155 -5.00 33.50 16.91
N LYS A 156 -6.20 33.47 17.49
CA LYS A 156 -6.74 32.29 18.17
C LYS A 156 -7.07 31.15 17.19
N ARG A 157 -7.57 31.48 15.99
CA ARG A 157 -7.78 30.50 14.92
C ARG A 157 -6.46 29.92 14.40
N ASP A 158 -5.43 30.73 14.25
CA ASP A 158 -4.09 30.31 13.80
C ASP A 158 -3.41 29.32 14.76
N ARG A 159 -3.57 29.53 16.08
CA ARG A 159 -3.06 28.62 17.11
C ARG A 159 -3.79 27.27 17.15
N SER A 160 -5.01 27.19 16.61
CA SER A 160 -5.79 25.96 16.60
C SER A 160 -5.44 25.08 15.38
N THR A 161 -5.04 25.68 14.26
CA THR A 161 -4.62 24.94 13.04
C THR A 161 -3.22 24.34 13.14
N SER A 162 -2.34 24.91 13.96
CA SER A 162 -0.94 24.46 14.14
C SER A 162 -0.78 23.23 15.05
N VAL A 163 -1.83 22.80 15.76
CA VAL A 163 -1.77 21.66 16.70
C VAL A 163 -2.13 20.31 16.04
N LEU A 164 -2.62 20.31 14.80
CA LEU A 164 -3.04 19.09 14.09
C LEU A 164 -2.00 18.48 13.15
N HIS A 165 -0.73 18.90 13.20
CA HIS A 165 0.35 18.28 12.43
C HIS A 165 1.38 17.60 13.35
N PRO A 166 1.13 16.36 13.83
CA PRO A 166 2.21 15.52 14.30
C PRO A 166 2.97 14.97 13.09
N GLN A 167 4.24 15.37 13.04
CA GLN A 167 5.41 14.71 12.45
C GLN A 167 5.17 13.38 11.70
N ASN A 168 5.71 13.27 10.48
CA ASN A 168 6.28 12.00 10.02
C ASN A 168 7.63 12.26 9.34
N LEU A 169 8.68 11.80 10.02
CA LEU A 169 9.98 11.38 9.50
C LEU A 169 9.86 9.96 8.96
#